data_AF-B4WGC2-F1
#
_entry.id   AF-B4WGC2-F1
#
_cell.length_a   1.000
_cell.length_b   1.000
_cell.length_c   1.000
_cell.angle_alpha   90.00
_cell.angle_beta   90.00
_cell.angle_gamma   90.00
#
_symmetry.space_group_name_H-M   'P 1'
#
loop_
_entity.id
_entity.type
_entity.pdbx_description
1 polymer ?
#
loop_
_entity_poly.entity_id
_entity_poly.type
_entity_poly.pdbx_seq_one_letter_code
_entity_poly.pdbx_strand_id
1 'polypeptide(L)'
;MATTDNNPSGHDPREPNQPGTENINPGDKEAPPGTSVEEKGEKTAVAYEDATGNPVEVPTYFTVEGEDGEKEALHHVKDAEEISDVIRQARTDEEGDRKW
;
A
#
# COMPACT_ATOMS: atom_id res chain seq x y z
N MET A 1 10.34 -19.87 -12.22
CA MET A 1 10.42 -18.91 -11.10
C MET A 1 8.98 -18.68 -10.66
N ALA A 2 8.62 -19.09 -9.45
CA ALA A 2 7.25 -18.96 -8.96
C ALA A 2 7.04 -17.52 -8.51
N THR A 3 6.18 -16.78 -9.20
CA THR A 3 5.68 -15.49 -8.72
C THR A 3 4.71 -15.82 -7.61
N THR A 4 5.08 -15.54 -6.37
CA THR A 4 4.17 -15.72 -5.23
C THR A 4 3.06 -14.69 -5.36
N ASP A 5 1.88 -15.13 -5.78
CA ASP A 5 0.67 -14.32 -5.84
C ASP A 5 0.23 -13.95 -4.41
N ASN A 6 0.76 -12.83 -3.90
CA ASN A 6 0.42 -12.30 -2.57
C ASN A 6 -0.86 -11.43 -2.58
N ASN A 7 -1.78 -11.60 -3.54
CA ASN A 7 -2.99 -10.77 -3.60
C ASN A 7 -4.21 -11.45 -2.91
N PRO A 8 -4.62 -11.00 -1.71
CA PRO A 8 -5.81 -11.53 -1.03
C PRO A 8 -7.13 -11.25 -1.77
N SER A 9 -7.12 -10.39 -2.81
CA SER A 9 -8.30 -10.09 -3.63
C SER A 9 -8.61 -11.14 -4.71
N GLY A 10 -7.72 -12.12 -4.94
CA GLY A 10 -7.88 -13.12 -6.01
C GLY A 10 -7.80 -12.56 -7.44
N HIS A 11 -7.39 -11.30 -7.60
CA HIS A 11 -7.18 -10.64 -8.89
C HIS A 11 -5.68 -10.53 -9.16
N ASP A 12 -5.19 -10.86 -10.34
CA ASP A 12 -3.76 -10.66 -10.64
C ASP A 12 -3.48 -9.14 -10.74
N PRO A 13 -2.55 -8.57 -9.97
CA PRO A 13 -2.20 -7.14 -10.02
C PRO A 13 -1.56 -6.70 -11.35
N ARG A 14 -1.22 -7.64 -12.25
CA ARG A 14 -0.78 -7.40 -13.63
C ARG A 14 -1.95 -7.28 -14.61
N GLU A 15 -3.14 -7.73 -14.22
CA GLU A 15 -4.32 -7.68 -15.07
C GLU A 15 -5.03 -6.32 -14.93
N PRO A 16 -5.24 -5.58 -16.03
CA PRO A 16 -5.99 -4.33 -16.01
C PRO A 16 -7.50 -4.58 -15.91
N ASN A 17 -8.25 -3.54 -15.51
CA ASN A 17 -9.71 -3.56 -15.63
C ASN A 17 -10.18 -3.81 -17.05
N GLN A 18 -11.40 -4.37 -17.16
CA GLN A 18 -12.12 -4.35 -18.42
C GLN A 18 -12.32 -2.90 -18.90
N PRO A 19 -12.00 -2.57 -20.17
CA PRO A 19 -12.14 -1.22 -20.69
C PRO A 19 -13.56 -0.67 -20.48
N GLY A 20 -13.67 0.51 -19.87
CA GLY A 20 -14.96 1.19 -19.67
C GLY A 20 -15.77 0.76 -18.44
N THR A 21 -15.22 -0.10 -17.58
CA THR A 21 -15.91 -0.55 -16.35
C THR A 21 -15.53 0.28 -15.13
N GLU A 22 -14.23 0.42 -14.84
CA GLU A 22 -13.72 1.10 -13.65
C GLU A 22 -12.40 1.83 -13.97
N ASN A 23 -12.19 3.01 -13.38
CA ASN A 23 -10.95 3.79 -13.52
C ASN A 23 -9.91 3.45 -12.43
N ILE A 24 -10.29 2.67 -11.41
CA ILE A 24 -9.44 2.30 -10.27
C ILE A 24 -8.89 0.90 -10.52
N ASN A 25 -7.58 0.71 -10.43
CA ASN A 25 -6.98 -0.61 -10.65
C ASN A 25 -7.56 -1.65 -9.66
N PRO A 26 -7.81 -2.91 -10.07
CA PRO A 26 -8.35 -3.93 -9.17
C PRO A 26 -7.54 -4.15 -7.90
N GLY A 27 -6.22 -4.15 -8.00
CA GLY A 27 -5.31 -4.25 -6.85
C GLY A 27 -5.38 -3.03 -5.92
N ASP A 28 -5.83 -1.89 -6.43
CA ASP A 28 -5.99 -0.63 -5.70
C ASP A 28 -7.36 -0.49 -5.01
N LYS A 29 -8.23 -1.49 -5.14
CA LYS A 29 -9.49 -1.52 -4.39
C LYS A 29 -9.18 -1.75 -2.92
N GLU A 30 -9.93 -1.12 -2.03
CA GLU A 30 -9.76 -1.34 -0.60
C GLU A 30 -9.97 -2.81 -0.22
N ALA A 31 -9.21 -3.28 0.76
CA ALA A 31 -9.52 -4.52 1.44
C ALA A 31 -10.89 -4.39 2.15
N PRO A 32 -11.68 -5.48 2.20
CA PRO A 32 -12.97 -5.47 2.89
C PRO A 32 -12.83 -5.07 4.37
N PRO A 33 -13.90 -4.51 4.96
CA PRO A 33 -13.87 -4.12 6.37
C PRO A 33 -13.60 -5.36 7.26
N GLY A 34 -12.67 -5.23 8.19
CA GLY A 34 -12.25 -6.32 9.09
C GLY A 34 -10.99 -7.07 8.67
N THR A 35 -10.39 -6.77 7.52
CA THR A 35 -9.07 -7.30 7.14
C THR A 35 -7.98 -6.81 8.09
N SER A 36 -7.17 -7.75 8.59
CA SER A 36 -6.03 -7.49 9.47
C SER A 36 -4.95 -6.62 8.80
N VAL A 37 -4.11 -5.98 9.62
CA VAL A 37 -3.04 -5.09 9.15
C VAL A 37 -2.00 -5.87 8.34
N GLU A 38 -1.68 -7.10 8.75
CA GLU A 38 -0.76 -7.99 8.04
C GLU A 38 -1.28 -8.32 6.63
N GLU A 39 -2.55 -8.70 6.52
CA GLU A 39 -3.17 -9.08 5.24
C GLU A 39 -3.33 -7.86 4.31
N LYS A 40 -3.52 -6.65 4.86
CA LYS A 40 -3.44 -5.41 4.08
C LYS A 40 -2.02 -5.11 3.61
N GLY A 41 -1.01 -5.37 4.43
CA GLY A 41 0.40 -5.12 4.10
C GLY A 41 0.92 -6.01 2.97
N GLU A 42 0.37 -7.20 2.80
CA GLU A 42 0.72 -8.10 1.69
C GLU A 42 0.05 -7.71 0.36
N LYS A 43 -0.97 -6.84 0.38
CA LYS A 43 -1.74 -6.48 -0.80
C LYS A 43 -0.94 -5.61 -1.77
N THR A 44 -0.88 -6.06 -3.03
CA THR A 44 -0.19 -5.38 -4.12
C THR A 44 -1.18 -4.69 -5.06
N ALA A 45 -0.96 -3.39 -5.30
CA ALA A 45 -1.80 -2.57 -6.15
C ALA A 45 -1.50 -2.79 -7.63
N VAL A 46 -0.22 -2.83 -7.99
CA VAL A 46 0.27 -3.01 -9.36
C VAL A 46 1.53 -3.86 -9.31
N ALA A 47 1.65 -4.83 -10.21
CA ALA A 47 2.89 -5.55 -10.46
C ALA A 47 3.19 -5.55 -11.95
N TYR A 48 4.43 -5.27 -12.35
CA TYR A 48 4.87 -5.31 -13.75
C TYR A 48 6.38 -5.49 -13.86
N GLU A 49 6.88 -5.78 -15.06
CA GLU A 49 8.31 -5.78 -15.36
C GLU A 49 8.70 -4.42 -15.97
N ASP A 50 9.74 -3.79 -15.44
CA ASP A 50 10.27 -2.56 -16.03
C ASP A 50 10.90 -2.82 -17.41
N ALA A 51 11.33 -1.75 -18.10
CA ALA A 51 11.95 -1.86 -19.42
C ALA A 51 13.26 -2.71 -19.43
N THR A 52 13.84 -2.98 -18.26
CA THR A 52 15.05 -3.78 -18.05
C THR A 52 14.72 -5.23 -17.65
N GLY A 53 13.44 -5.55 -17.43
CA GLY A 53 12.98 -6.86 -16.94
C GLY A 53 13.09 -7.03 -15.43
N ASN A 54 13.23 -5.95 -14.65
CA ASN A 54 13.16 -6.05 -13.19
C ASN A 54 11.69 -6.08 -12.74
N PRO A 55 11.31 -6.99 -11.83
CA PRO A 55 9.97 -6.97 -11.24
C PRO A 55 9.81 -5.72 -10.37
N VAL A 56 8.77 -4.95 -10.65
CA VAL A 56 8.34 -3.78 -9.88
C VAL A 56 6.96 -4.07 -9.30
N GLU A 57 6.86 -3.98 -7.98
CA GLU A 57 5.63 -4.19 -7.22
C GLU A 57 5.33 -2.94 -6.41
N VAL A 58 4.10 -2.45 -6.51
CA VAL A 58 3.61 -1.29 -5.78
C VAL A 58 2.60 -1.77 -4.74
N PRO A 59 2.88 -1.63 -3.44
CA PRO A 59 1.94 -2.05 -2.40
C PRO A 59 0.71 -1.14 -2.35
N THR A 60 -0.44 -1.70 -2.00
CA THR A 60 -1.69 -0.94 -1.85
C THR A 60 -1.70 -0.15 -0.54
N TYR A 61 -1.14 -0.75 0.53
CA TYR A 61 -1.11 -0.19 1.87
C TYR A 61 0.32 -0.01 2.37
N PHE A 62 0.54 1.04 3.17
CA PHE A 62 1.75 1.23 3.96
C PHE A 62 1.47 0.84 5.39
N THR A 63 2.26 -0.10 5.93
CA THR A 63 2.22 -0.42 7.36
C THR A 63 3.03 0.62 8.13
N VAL A 64 2.38 1.33 9.04
CA VAL A 64 3.00 2.30 9.94
C VAL A 64 2.84 1.82 11.38
N GLU A 65 3.77 2.22 12.24
CA GLU A 65 3.72 1.96 13.68
C GLU A 65 3.58 3.31 14.37
N GLY A 66 2.48 3.50 15.10
CA GLY A 66 2.19 4.71 15.87
C GLY A 66 3.00 4.78 17.16
N GLU A 67 2.91 5.92 17.86
CA GLU A 67 3.66 6.19 19.10
C GLU A 67 3.35 5.18 20.23
N ASP A 68 2.12 4.65 20.27
CA ASP A 68 1.69 3.64 21.24
C ASP A 68 2.07 2.19 20.83
N GLY A 69 2.78 2.02 19.71
CA GLY A 69 3.15 0.72 19.14
C GLY A 69 2.00 0.03 18.38
N GLU A 70 0.90 0.74 18.14
CA GLU A 70 -0.20 0.26 17.31
C GLU A 70 0.18 0.28 15.83
N LYS A 71 -0.11 -0.81 15.13
CA LYS A 71 0.19 -0.93 13.70
C LYS A 71 -1.04 -0.62 12.89
N GLU A 72 -0.88 0.25 11.90
CA GLU A 72 -1.96 0.64 10.99
C GLU A 72 -1.53 0.39 9.54
N ALA A 73 -2.48 0.03 8.69
CA ALA A 73 -2.27 -0.13 7.27
C ALA A 73 -3.00 1.00 6.52
N LEU A 74 -2.24 1.99 6.05
CA LEU A 74 -2.73 3.19 5.38
C LEU A 74 -2.74 3.01 3.87
N HIS A 75 -3.89 3.26 3.22
CA HIS A 75 -4.04 3.15 1.78
C HIS A 75 -3.34 4.30 1.07
N HIS A 76 -2.47 4.01 0.10
CA HIS A 76 -1.59 5.03 -0.49
C HIS A 76 -2.33 6.21 -1.17
N VAL A 77 -3.51 5.97 -1.75
CA VAL A 77 -4.36 7.05 -2.33
C VAL A 77 -5.28 7.71 -1.30
N LYS A 78 -6.04 6.92 -0.52
CA LYS A 78 -7.11 7.45 0.34
C LYS A 78 -6.60 8.08 1.63
N ASP A 79 -5.56 7.50 2.20
CA ASP A 79 -4.99 7.93 3.49
C ASP A 79 -3.74 8.80 3.29
N ALA A 80 -3.65 9.50 2.14
CA ALA A 80 -2.49 10.31 1.80
C ALA A 80 -2.25 11.46 2.81
N GLU A 81 -3.31 11.99 3.42
CA GLU A 81 -3.21 13.00 4.49
C GLU A 81 -2.58 12.38 5.74
N GLU A 82 -3.09 11.24 6.19
CA GLU A 82 -2.56 10.50 7.35
C GLU A 82 -1.10 10.08 7.14
N ILE A 83 -0.75 9.59 5.95
CA ILE A 83 0.64 9.27 5.60
C ILE A 83 1.54 10.51 5.69
N SER A 84 1.04 11.67 5.26
CA SER A 84 1.77 12.93 5.37
C SER A 84 1.94 13.37 6.83
N ASP A 85 0.94 13.14 7.68
CA ASP A 85 0.97 13.38 9.13
C ASP A 85 1.99 12.47 9.80
N VAL A 86 1.96 11.15 9.54
CA VAL A 86 2.93 10.18 10.04
C VAL A 86 4.36 10.54 9.62
N ILE A 87 4.59 10.92 8.36
CA ILE A 87 5.93 11.35 7.90
C ILE A 87 6.38 12.63 8.62
N ARG A 88 5.46 13.56 8.88
CA ARG A 88 5.78 14.79 9.64
C ARG A 88 6.13 14.46 11.08
N GLN A 89 5.37 13.58 11.72
CA GLN A 89 5.64 13.14 13.08
C GLN A 89 6.96 12.38 13.19
N ALA A 90 7.24 11.43 12.29
CA ALA A 90 8.50 10.70 12.25
C ALA A 90 9.73 11.59 12.01
N ARG A 91 9.54 12.77 11.43
CA ARG A 91 10.60 13.78 11.23
C ARG A 91 10.75 14.76 12.38
N THR A 92 9.86 14.71 13.37
CA THR A 92 9.85 15.61 14.52
C THR A 92 10.37 14.84 15.73
N ASP A 93 11.28 15.42 16.51
CA ASP A 93 11.70 14.83 17.78
C ASP A 93 10.78 15.24 18.94
N GLU A 94 11.07 14.73 20.13
CA GLU A 94 10.28 14.97 21.36
C GLU A 94 10.20 16.45 21.75
N GLU A 95 11.06 17.31 21.21
CA GLU A 95 11.10 18.76 21.45
C GLU A 95 10.34 19.56 20.38
N GLY A 96 9.80 18.90 19.35
CA GLY A 96 9.08 19.54 18.26
C GLY A 96 9.98 20.01 17.12
N ASP A 97 11.27 19.67 17.14
CA ASP A 97 12.24 20.08 16.14
C ASP A 97 12.29 19.08 14.98
N ARG A 98 12.42 19.62 13.76
CA ARG A 98 12.49 18.80 12.53
C ARG A 98 13.92 18.29 12.33
N LYS A 99 14.10 16.98 12.31
CA LYS A 99 15.35 16.33 11.85
C LYS A 99 15.43 16.38 10.32
N TRP A 100 16.51 16.96 9.82
CA TRP A 100 16.87 17.08 8.40
C TRP A 100 17.95 16.08 8.02
#